data_AF-A0AA88S9C5-F1
#
_entry.id   AF-A0AA88S9C5-F1
#
_cell.length_a   1.000
_cell.length_b   1.000
_cell.length_c   1.000
_cell.angle_alpha   90.00
_cell.angle_beta   90.00
_cell.angle_gamma   90.00
#
_symmetry.space_group_name_H-M   'P 1'
#
loop_
_entity.id
_entity.type
_entity.pdbx_description
1 polymer ?
#
loop_
_entity_poly.entity_id
_entity_poly.type
_entity_poly.pdbx_seq_one_letter_code
_entity_poly.pdbx_strand_id
1 'polypeptide(L)'
;MAERIPQQLHQQPHRQTQQPRSHQVVKAATAVTAGGSLLVLSGLTLAGTVIALTMATPLLVIFSPVLVPAAITVFLLTSGFVASGGFGLGALTVLSWIYRYMTGRHPPGADQLDQARLKLAGKAREMKDKAEQYGQQVTGSQTS
;
A
#
# COMPACT_ATOMS: atom_id res chain seq x y z
N MET A 1 -62.79 24.91 -40.19
CA MET A 1 -62.83 24.09 -38.95
C MET A 1 -62.40 22.70 -39.35
N ALA A 2 -61.43 22.10 -38.62
CA ALA A 2 -60.48 21.05 -39.02
C ALA A 2 -59.30 21.64 -39.82
N GLU A 3 -58.05 21.52 -39.39
CA GLU A 3 -57.38 20.27 -39.00
C GLU A 3 -56.73 20.27 -37.61
N ARG A 4 -56.72 19.06 -37.05
CA ARG A 4 -56.09 18.69 -35.79
C ARG A 4 -54.73 18.03 -36.06
N ILE A 5 -53.75 18.51 -35.29
CA ILE A 5 -52.72 17.72 -34.57
C ILE A 5 -51.40 17.36 -35.29
N PRO A 6 -50.28 17.35 -34.52
CA PRO A 6 -48.90 17.46 -34.99
C PRO A 6 -48.13 16.12 -34.95
N GLN A 7 -47.04 16.04 -35.71
CA GLN A 7 -46.02 14.97 -35.66
C GLN A 7 -44.66 15.64 -35.92
N GLN A 8 -43.87 16.02 -34.91
CA GLN A 8 -42.85 15.14 -34.30
C GLN A 8 -42.17 14.23 -35.33
N LEU A 9 -41.12 14.73 -35.98
CA LEU A 9 -40.06 13.84 -36.44
C LEU A 9 -38.68 14.54 -36.43
N HIS A 10 -37.94 14.24 -35.38
CA HIS A 10 -36.54 13.80 -35.43
C HIS A 10 -35.50 14.69 -36.14
N GLN A 11 -34.65 15.32 -35.33
CA GLN A 11 -33.21 15.01 -35.24
C GLN A 11 -32.46 16.26 -34.78
N GLN A 12 -32.13 16.34 -33.49
CA GLN A 12 -30.82 16.86 -33.13
C GLN A 12 -30.20 15.96 -32.07
N PRO A 13 -29.01 15.40 -32.36
CA PRO A 13 -28.43 14.31 -31.61
C PRO A 13 -28.10 14.78 -30.20
N HIS A 14 -28.39 13.92 -29.24
CA HIS A 14 -27.82 13.94 -27.92
C HIS A 14 -26.30 14.14 -28.03
N ARG A 15 -25.81 15.34 -27.72
CA ARG A 15 -24.47 15.51 -27.17
C ARG A 15 -24.47 14.84 -25.80
N GLN A 16 -24.39 13.52 -25.82
CA GLN A 16 -23.71 12.78 -24.78
C GLN A 16 -22.29 13.34 -24.76
N THR A 17 -22.07 14.31 -23.88
CA THR A 17 -20.75 14.70 -23.43
C THR A 17 -20.21 13.51 -22.66
N GLN A 18 -19.81 12.49 -23.42
CA GLN A 18 -18.98 11.37 -23.02
C GLN A 18 -17.60 11.99 -22.77
N GLN A 19 -17.50 12.76 -21.69
CA GLN A 19 -16.29 13.42 -21.28
C GLN A 19 -15.39 12.29 -20.80
N PRO A 20 -14.34 11.95 -21.57
CA PRO A 20 -13.64 10.71 -21.38
C PRO A 20 -12.92 10.81 -20.05
N ARG A 21 -13.00 9.72 -19.29
CA ARG A 21 -12.34 9.44 -18.01
C ARG A 21 -10.94 10.06 -17.89
N SER A 22 -10.21 10.20 -19.00
CA SER A 22 -8.92 10.90 -19.16
C SER A 22 -8.87 12.32 -18.59
N HIS A 23 -9.86 13.21 -18.81
CA HIS A 23 -9.76 14.57 -18.25
C HIS A 23 -9.90 14.62 -16.72
N GLN A 24 -10.68 13.69 -16.14
CA GLN A 24 -10.74 13.52 -14.69
C GLN A 24 -9.45 12.93 -14.14
N VAL A 25 -8.81 11.98 -14.86
CA VAL A 25 -7.51 11.46 -14.43
C VAL A 25 -6.43 12.55 -14.49
N VAL A 26 -6.45 13.43 -15.49
CA VAL A 26 -5.49 14.54 -15.60
C VAL A 26 -5.73 15.59 -14.51
N LYS A 27 -6.99 15.97 -14.23
CA LYS A 27 -7.32 16.87 -13.12
C LYS A 27 -6.95 16.27 -11.76
N ALA A 28 -7.25 14.98 -11.55
CA ALA A 28 -6.89 14.27 -10.33
C ALA A 28 -5.37 14.14 -10.19
N ALA A 29 -4.64 13.83 -11.26
CA ALA A 29 -3.18 13.75 -11.26
C ALA A 29 -2.54 15.09 -10.91
N THR A 30 -3.02 16.19 -11.47
CA THR A 30 -2.53 17.53 -11.11
C THR A 30 -2.90 17.89 -9.67
N ALA A 31 -4.11 17.59 -9.21
CA ALA A 31 -4.52 17.84 -7.83
C ALA A 31 -3.73 17.00 -6.83
N VAL A 32 -3.40 15.75 -7.17
CA VAL A 32 -2.56 14.86 -6.36
C VAL A 32 -1.10 15.32 -6.39
N THR A 33 -0.62 15.84 -7.51
CA THR A 33 0.75 16.37 -7.60
C THR A 33 0.90 17.65 -6.79
N ALA A 34 -0.05 18.59 -6.92
CA ALA A 34 -0.08 19.83 -6.15
C ALA A 34 -0.37 19.57 -4.66
N GLY A 35 -1.33 18.70 -4.36
CA GLY A 35 -1.64 18.28 -3.00
C GLY A 35 -0.47 17.53 -2.37
N GLY A 36 0.19 16.65 -3.13
CA GLY A 36 1.36 15.88 -2.70
C GLY A 36 2.56 16.78 -2.44
N SER A 37 2.86 17.74 -3.31
CA SER A 37 3.96 18.69 -3.08
C SER A 37 3.68 19.58 -1.86
N LEU A 38 2.44 20.05 -1.68
CA LEU A 38 2.02 20.77 -0.47
C LEU A 38 2.10 19.90 0.78
N LEU A 39 1.75 18.61 0.70
CA LEU A 39 1.83 17.67 1.81
C LEU A 39 3.28 17.42 2.22
N VAL A 40 4.19 17.26 1.24
CA VAL A 40 5.63 17.13 1.48
C VAL A 40 6.20 18.40 2.09
N LEU A 41 5.84 19.57 1.55
CA LEU A 41 6.32 20.86 2.05
C LEU A 41 5.80 21.14 3.46
N SER A 42 4.53 20.83 3.73
CA SER A 42 3.91 20.93 5.04
C SER A 42 4.55 19.96 6.03
N GLY A 43 4.77 18.71 5.63
CA GLY A 43 5.46 17.71 6.44
C GLY A 43 6.90 18.11 6.76
N LEU A 44 7.64 18.66 5.78
CA LEU A 44 9.00 19.14 5.97
C LEU A 44 9.05 20.39 6.86
N THR A 45 8.11 21.32 6.69
CA THR A 45 7.99 22.50 7.54
C THR A 45 7.60 22.11 8.96
N LEU A 46 6.65 21.20 9.13
CA LEU A 46 6.24 20.68 10.44
C LEU A 46 7.40 19.94 11.10
N ALA A 47 8.10 19.06 10.38
CA ALA A 47 9.29 18.38 10.89
C ALA A 47 10.39 19.38 11.26
N GLY A 48 10.67 20.37 10.41
CA GLY A 48 11.63 21.44 10.68
C GLY A 48 11.24 22.27 11.91
N THR A 49 9.95 22.59 12.06
CA THR A 49 9.42 23.33 13.21
C THR A 49 9.48 22.49 14.47
N VAL A 50 9.15 21.20 14.39
CA VAL A 50 9.25 20.26 15.52
C VAL A 50 10.70 20.08 15.92
N ILE A 51 11.63 19.93 14.98
CA ILE A 51 13.07 19.83 15.25
C ILE A 51 13.59 21.15 15.87
N ALA A 52 13.18 22.30 15.33
CA ALA A 52 13.54 23.61 15.87
C ALA A 52 12.97 23.84 17.27
N LEU A 53 11.72 23.47 17.54
CA LEU A 53 11.15 23.44 18.89
C LEU A 53 11.90 22.45 19.78
N THR A 54 12.24 21.27 19.27
CA THR A 54 13.00 20.24 19.99
C THR A 54 14.45 20.65 20.21
N MET A 55 14.97 21.69 19.56
CA MET A 55 16.28 22.30 19.82
C MET A 55 16.17 23.54 20.71
N ALA A 56 15.13 24.35 20.53
CA ALA A 56 14.82 25.51 21.37
C ALA A 56 14.38 25.10 22.79
N THR A 57 13.68 23.98 22.92
CA THR A 57 13.19 23.44 24.20
C THR A 57 14.31 22.86 25.08
N PRO A 58 15.34 22.15 24.59
CA PRO A 58 16.47 21.72 25.42
C PRO A 58 17.40 22.84 25.85
N LEU A 59 17.47 23.96 25.11
CA LEU A 59 18.05 25.18 25.65
C LEU A 59 17.31 25.67 26.91
N LEU A 60 16.02 25.30 27.07
CA LEU A 60 15.24 25.46 28.31
C LEU A 60 15.38 24.24 29.27
N VAL A 61 15.81 23.05 28.80
CA VAL A 61 15.99 21.78 29.56
C VAL A 61 17.46 21.55 29.99
N ILE A 62 18.25 22.61 30.15
CA ILE A 62 19.33 22.60 31.17
C ILE A 62 18.75 22.26 32.58
N PHE A 63 17.41 22.28 32.75
CA PHE A 63 16.64 21.76 33.90
C PHE A 63 16.32 20.24 33.90
N SER A 64 16.94 19.44 33.00
CA SER A 64 17.42 18.06 33.21
C SER A 64 16.60 16.79 32.85
N PRO A 65 15.43 16.38 33.39
CA PRO A 65 14.98 14.98 33.22
C PRO A 65 13.98 14.66 32.07
N VAL A 66 13.53 15.64 31.27
CA VAL A 66 12.39 15.47 30.32
C VAL A 66 12.81 15.19 28.86
N LEU A 67 14.09 15.34 28.51
CA LEU A 67 14.53 15.26 27.11
C LEU A 67 14.61 13.82 26.56
N VAL A 68 14.85 12.84 27.43
CA VAL A 68 14.90 11.42 27.05
C VAL A 68 13.55 10.94 26.46
N PRO A 69 12.38 11.23 27.10
CA PRO A 69 11.07 10.94 26.52
C PRO A 69 10.78 11.60 25.15
N ALA A 70 11.20 12.85 24.97
CA ALA A 70 10.95 13.58 23.72
C ALA A 70 11.73 12.98 22.53
N ALA A 71 12.99 12.60 22.76
CA ALA A 71 13.81 11.93 21.75
C ALA A 71 13.20 10.59 21.32
N ILE A 72 12.68 9.80 22.26
CA ILE A 72 12.01 8.52 21.97
C ILE A 72 10.74 8.75 21.12
N THR A 73 9.98 9.80 21.43
CA THR A 73 8.75 10.13 20.69
C THR A 73 9.05 10.52 19.24
N VAL A 74 10.09 11.33 19.01
CA VAL A 74 10.51 11.71 17.65
C VAL A 74 11.05 10.50 16.89
N PHE A 75 11.82 9.64 17.56
CA PHE A 75 12.32 8.41 16.96
C PHE A 75 11.17 7.46 16.58
N LEU A 76 10.16 7.31 17.43
CA LEU A 76 8.94 6.54 17.16
C LEU A 76 8.13 7.14 16.01
N LEU A 77 7.98 8.47 15.94
CA LEU A 77 7.26 9.13 14.85
C LEU A 77 7.98 8.94 13.52
N THR A 78 9.31 9.10 13.51
CA THR A 78 10.10 8.95 12.30
C THR A 78 10.15 7.49 11.86
N SER A 79 10.38 6.57 12.80
CA SER A 79 10.35 5.13 12.56
C SER A 79 8.96 4.66 12.09
N GLY A 80 7.89 5.13 12.73
CA GLY A 80 6.50 4.85 12.34
C GLY A 80 6.15 5.41 10.97
N PHE A 81 6.66 6.60 10.62
CA PHE A 81 6.47 7.21 9.31
C PHE A 81 7.23 6.44 8.21
N VAL A 82 8.48 6.02 8.49
CA VAL A 82 9.27 5.17 7.59
C VAL A 82 8.60 3.79 7.43
N ALA A 83 8.13 3.20 8.52
CA ALA A 83 7.39 1.95 8.50
C ALA A 83 6.10 2.09 7.68
N SER A 84 5.34 3.16 7.87
CA SER A 84 4.13 3.44 7.09
C SER A 84 4.43 3.74 5.62
N GLY A 85 5.59 4.32 5.30
CA GLY A 85 6.03 4.52 3.92
C GLY A 85 6.35 3.20 3.22
N GLY A 86 7.09 2.30 3.89
CA GLY A 86 7.37 0.96 3.40
C GLY A 86 6.10 0.11 3.27
N PHE A 87 5.20 0.20 4.25
CA PHE A 87 3.92 -0.49 4.22
C PHE A 87 2.98 0.08 3.15
N GLY A 88 3.04 1.38 2.85
CA GLY A 88 2.29 2.00 1.76
C GLY A 88 2.67 1.40 0.40
N LEU A 89 3.97 1.27 0.12
CA LEU A 89 4.45 0.60 -1.10
C LEU A 89 4.07 -0.89 -1.14
N GLY A 90 4.17 -1.59 0.00
CA GLY A 90 3.75 -2.99 0.13
C GLY A 90 2.25 -3.17 -0.13
N ALA A 91 1.41 -2.32 0.48
CA ALA A 91 -0.04 -2.32 0.31
C ALA A 91 -0.43 -2.02 -1.14
N LEU A 92 0.21 -1.03 -1.78
CA LEU A 92 0.00 -0.75 -3.20
C LEU A 92 0.40 -1.93 -4.09
N THR A 93 1.47 -2.64 -3.74
CA THR A 93 1.92 -3.84 -4.47
C THR A 93 0.89 -4.96 -4.39
N VAL A 94 0.38 -5.27 -3.20
CA VAL A 94 -0.67 -6.28 -2.98
C VAL A 94 -1.98 -5.86 -3.65
N LEU A 95 -2.36 -4.59 -3.55
CA LEU A 95 -3.55 -4.04 -4.19
C LEU A 95 -3.43 -4.09 -5.71
N SER A 96 -2.25 -3.78 -6.27
CA SER A 96 -2.00 -3.93 -7.72
C SER A 96 -2.13 -5.39 -8.15
N TRP A 97 -1.67 -6.32 -7.32
CA TRP A 97 -1.79 -7.76 -7.55
C TRP A 97 -3.26 -8.22 -7.57
N ILE A 98 -4.06 -7.83 -6.57
CA ILE A 98 -5.48 -8.20 -6.48
C ILE A 98 -6.28 -7.58 -7.62
N TYR A 99 -6.00 -6.32 -7.95
CA TYR A 99 -6.68 -5.59 -9.01
C TYR A 99 -6.38 -6.19 -10.39
N ARG A 100 -5.12 -6.60 -10.60
CA ARG A 100 -4.67 -7.25 -11.83
C ARG A 100 -5.29 -8.64 -12.01
N TYR A 101 -5.37 -9.40 -10.91
CA TYR A 101 -6.05 -10.69 -10.86
C TYR A 101 -7.54 -10.58 -11.22
N MET A 102 -8.25 -9.61 -10.65
CA MET A 102 -9.66 -9.37 -10.98
C MET A 102 -9.88 -8.82 -12.39
N THR A 103 -8.90 -8.10 -12.94
CA THR A 103 -8.92 -7.62 -14.34
C THR A 103 -8.55 -8.73 -15.33
N GLY A 104 -8.31 -9.97 -14.87
CA GLY A 104 -8.01 -11.12 -15.73
C GLY A 104 -6.60 -11.09 -16.34
N ARG A 105 -5.74 -10.14 -15.93
CA ARG A 105 -4.33 -10.15 -16.31
C ARG A 105 -3.56 -10.89 -15.22
N HIS A 106 -3.03 -12.06 -15.55
CA HIS A 106 -2.06 -12.76 -14.68
C HIS A 106 -0.99 -11.78 -14.18
N PRO A 107 -0.79 -11.64 -12.86
CA PRO A 107 0.15 -10.67 -12.32
C PRO A 107 1.60 -11.11 -12.59
N PRO A 108 2.49 -10.18 -13.00
CA PRO A 108 3.92 -10.46 -13.13
C PRO A 108 4.48 -10.76 -11.74
N GLY A 109 4.82 -12.03 -11.49
CA GLY A 109 5.33 -12.51 -10.20
C GLY A 109 4.61 -13.74 -9.65
N ALA A 110 3.42 -14.09 -10.17
CA ALA A 110 2.76 -15.35 -9.82
C ALA A 110 3.65 -16.56 -10.15
N ASP A 111 4.36 -16.49 -11.29
CA ASP A 111 5.36 -17.48 -11.69
C ASP A 111 6.50 -17.62 -10.66
N GLN A 112 6.97 -16.51 -10.09
CA GLN A 112 8.03 -16.54 -9.07
C GLN A 112 7.54 -17.13 -7.76
N LEU A 113 6.30 -16.82 -7.36
CA LEU A 113 5.69 -17.39 -6.17
C LEU A 113 5.41 -18.89 -6.35
N ASP A 114 4.97 -19.30 -7.54
CA ASP A 114 4.70 -20.71 -7.88
C ASP A 114 6.00 -21.52 -7.93
N GLN A 115 7.06 -20.99 -8.54
CA GLN A 115 8.40 -21.60 -8.51
C GLN A 115 8.96 -21.70 -7.08
N ALA A 116 8.77 -20.66 -6.24
CA ALA A 116 9.17 -20.71 -4.84
C ALA A 116 8.35 -21.75 -4.06
N ARG A 117 7.04 -21.83 -4.29
CA ARG A 117 6.13 -22.83 -3.70
C ARG A 117 6.50 -24.25 -4.12
N LEU A 118 6.79 -24.49 -5.39
CA LEU A 118 7.20 -25.80 -5.89
C LEU A 118 8.50 -26.26 -5.22
N LYS A 119 9.48 -25.35 -5.11
CA LYS A 119 10.77 -25.63 -4.45
C LYS A 119 10.61 -25.86 -2.95
N LEU A 120 9.75 -25.06 -2.29
CA LEU A 120 9.43 -25.22 -0.87
C LEU A 120 8.65 -26.50 -0.59
N ALA A 121 7.68 -26.85 -1.43
CA ALA A 121 6.89 -28.07 -1.29
C ALA A 121 7.75 -29.33 -1.50
N GLY A 122 8.66 -29.30 -2.48
CA GLY A 122 9.65 -30.37 -2.69
C GLY A 122 10.53 -30.58 -1.46
N LYS A 123 11.08 -29.50 -0.90
CA LYS A 123 11.90 -29.55 0.32
C LYS A 123 11.12 -29.98 1.56
N ALA A 124 9.88 -29.54 1.71
CA ALA A 124 9.02 -29.90 2.84
C ALA A 124 8.68 -31.40 2.82
N ARG A 125 8.46 -31.98 1.63
CA ARG A 125 8.23 -33.42 1.47
C ARG A 125 9.44 -34.24 1.92
N GLU A 126 10.64 -33.89 1.47
CA GLU A 126 11.86 -34.60 1.87
C GLU A 126 12.11 -34.55 3.39
N MET A 127 11.83 -33.40 4.02
CA MET A 127 11.96 -33.29 5.48
C MET A 127 10.92 -34.12 6.21
N LYS A 128 9.69 -34.20 5.69
CA LYS A 128 8.63 -35.03 6.27
C LYS A 128 9.00 -36.51 6.18
N ASP A 129 9.46 -36.99 5.03
CA ASP A 129 9.92 -38.38 4.86
C ASP A 129 11.09 -38.71 5.80
N LYS A 130 12.07 -37.81 5.94
CA LYS A 130 13.18 -38.00 6.90
C LYS A 130 12.68 -38.03 8.34
N ALA A 131 11.78 -37.12 8.72
CA ALA A 131 11.23 -37.05 10.07
C ALA A 131 10.39 -38.29 10.41
N GLU A 132 9.63 -38.82 9.46
CA GLU A 132 8.88 -40.07 9.62
C GLU A 132 9.81 -41.28 9.79
N GLN A 133 10.92 -41.34 9.04
CA GLN A 133 11.95 -42.38 9.20
C GLN A 133 12.64 -42.32 10.58
N TYR A 134 13.00 -41.12 11.07
CA TYR A 134 13.57 -40.98 12.41
C TYR A 134 12.52 -41.27 13.50
N GLY A 135 11.28 -40.83 13.32
CA GLY A 135 10.18 -41.11 14.25
C GLY A 135 9.86 -42.60 14.38
N GLN A 136 9.92 -43.36 13.28
CA GLN A 136 9.79 -44.82 13.30
C GLN A 136 10.98 -45.52 13.95
N GLN A 137 12.21 -45.02 13.77
CA GLN A 137 13.38 -45.59 14.45
C GLN A 137 13.34 -45.36 15.98
N VAL A 138 12.86 -44.20 16.43
CA VAL A 138 12.72 -43.87 17.85
C VAL A 138 11.52 -44.59 18.49
N THR A 139 10.43 -44.79 17.76
CA THR A 139 9.25 -45.53 18.26
C THR A 139 9.48 -47.04 18.27
N GLY A 140 10.20 -47.58 17.26
CA GLY A 140 10.52 -49.01 17.17
C GLY A 140 11.58 -49.48 18.16
N SER A 141 12.38 -48.57 18.75
CA SER A 141 13.38 -48.91 19.77
C SER A 141 12.84 -48.93 21.20
N GLN A 142 11.57 -48.53 21.42
CA GLN A 142 10.92 -48.52 22.74
C GLN A 142 10.00 -49.74 22.98
N THR A 143 9.89 -50.65 22.01
CA THR A 143 9.02 -51.84 22.05
C THR A 143 9.79 -53.18 22.13
N SER A 144 11.02 -53.20 22.65
CA SER A 144 11.72 -54.46 23.00
C SER A 144 12.13 -54.48 24.46
#